data_AF-V7BE94-F1
#
_entry.id   AF-V7BE94-F1
#
_cell.length_a   1.000
_cell.length_b   1.000
_cell.length_c   1.000
_cell.angle_alpha   90.00
_cell.angle_beta   90.00
_cell.angle_gamma   90.00
#
_symmetry.space_group_name_H-M   'P 1'
#
loop_
_entity.id
_entity.type
_entity.pdbx_description
1 polymer ?
#
loop_
_entity_poly.entity_id
_entity_poly.type
_entity_poly.pdbx_seq_one_letter_code
_entity_poly.pdbx_strand_id
1 'polypeptide(L)'
;MASPKRRRGGNVGAGAGVGGVAATSASPTMPDDLMMEILSRIPVKALMRFRCVSKYWNSFVFDPNLVKLHLQRSPRDNPILYTLSEYREYGEYDEYDDAHSLHRSSTQSLLQNPLSVVGNHEDEDAVPVFVDYDIVGVCNGLVCLSRIHTNLDEIWVRFWNPATRLSSNESPSCYIECGCANMAFGHDASTDTYKVVAAVMSDAKCHKIELRVYNLADDCWREIPTSDADFPAEFRQTKGVFLNGTLNWVADLGTGNSQSFVDFSFDVANETYTCFKLPDDVGEGFSELGVFGGCLCLSHIYHRESFVFWQMKEFGVHESWTLLMNISYDYFEFPRYLIPRPLCLSEDGNILILVCHAEYQLVWCNRRDLLIQHFEIPHKWVSLKSSDYVQSLVLPYRTP
;
A
#
# COMPACT_ATOMS: atom_id res chain seq x y z
N MET A 1 -73.88 8.52 18.91
CA MET A 1 -75.13 7.75 18.73
C MET A 1 -74.78 6.29 18.49
N ALA A 2 -75.61 5.41 19.02
CA ALA A 2 -75.35 4.01 19.34
C ALA A 2 -75.08 3.05 18.15
N SER A 3 -74.42 1.94 18.48
CA SER A 3 -74.26 0.71 17.66
C SER A 3 -75.60 0.09 17.23
N PRO A 4 -75.57 -0.96 16.38
CA PRO A 4 -75.78 -2.29 16.97
C PRO A 4 -74.96 -3.46 16.38
N LYS A 5 -74.74 -4.45 17.26
CA LYS A 5 -74.24 -5.82 17.05
C LYS A 5 -75.26 -6.72 16.34
N ARG A 6 -74.81 -7.80 15.68
CA ARG A 6 -75.41 -9.18 15.72
C ARG A 6 -74.42 -10.21 15.13
N ARG A 7 -73.88 -11.13 15.96
CA ARG A 7 -74.20 -12.59 16.14
C ARG A 7 -73.82 -13.49 14.95
N ARG A 8 -72.77 -14.31 15.09
CA ARG A 8 -72.71 -15.74 15.54
C ARG A 8 -73.33 -16.75 14.55
N GLY A 9 -72.47 -17.62 14.02
CA GLY A 9 -72.82 -18.92 13.45
C GLY A 9 -71.54 -19.76 13.36
N GLY A 10 -71.39 -20.72 14.29
CA GLY A 10 -70.39 -21.78 14.16
C GLY A 10 -71.02 -22.97 13.44
N ASN A 11 -70.23 -23.73 12.69
CA ASN A 11 -70.48 -25.14 12.54
C ASN A 11 -69.17 -25.92 12.36
N VAL A 12 -69.12 -27.06 13.04
CA VAL A 12 -68.02 -28.01 13.12
C VAL A 12 -68.11 -28.96 11.93
N GLY A 13 -66.98 -29.29 11.32
CA GLY A 13 -66.86 -30.34 10.32
C GLY A 13 -65.52 -31.04 10.45
N ALA A 14 -65.52 -32.22 11.05
CA ALA A 14 -64.37 -33.10 11.18
C ALA A 14 -64.04 -33.76 9.83
N GLY A 15 -62.76 -33.82 9.49
CA GLY A 15 -62.22 -34.59 8.36
C GLY A 15 -60.81 -35.06 8.72
N ALA A 16 -60.66 -36.37 8.87
CA ALA A 16 -59.45 -37.06 9.29
C ALA A 16 -58.51 -37.40 8.11
N GLY A 17 -57.19 -37.46 8.39
CA GLY A 17 -56.14 -38.08 7.57
C GLY A 17 -55.82 -37.31 6.27
N VAL A 18 -54.56 -36.98 5.96
CA VAL A 18 -53.42 -37.88 5.84
C VAL A 18 -52.15 -37.12 6.20
N GLY A 19 -51.38 -37.65 7.14
CA GLY A 19 -50.02 -37.21 7.43
C GLY A 19 -49.10 -37.57 6.27
N GLY A 20 -48.90 -36.63 5.35
CA GLY A 20 -47.75 -36.63 4.45
C GLY A 20 -46.59 -35.98 5.19
N VAL A 21 -45.68 -36.78 5.74
CA VAL A 21 -44.33 -36.30 6.06
C VAL A 21 -43.69 -35.97 4.72
N ALA A 22 -43.74 -34.70 4.33
CA ALA A 22 -42.91 -34.21 3.24
C ALA A 22 -41.46 -34.35 3.71
N ALA A 23 -40.82 -35.43 3.29
CA ALA A 23 -39.37 -35.52 3.33
C ALA A 23 -38.88 -34.36 2.45
N THR A 24 -38.46 -33.26 3.06
CA THR A 24 -37.65 -32.26 2.39
C THR A 24 -36.38 -32.98 1.98
N SER A 25 -36.32 -33.40 0.72
CA SER A 25 -35.07 -33.81 0.10
C SER A 25 -34.12 -32.62 0.25
N ALA A 26 -33.18 -32.72 1.18
CA ALA A 26 -32.11 -31.75 1.29
C ALA A 26 -31.45 -31.70 -0.08
N SER A 27 -31.59 -30.56 -0.78
CA SER A 27 -30.80 -30.29 -1.96
C SER A 27 -29.33 -30.54 -1.59
N PRO A 28 -28.55 -31.26 -2.40
CA PRO A 28 -27.17 -31.52 -2.07
C PRO A 28 -26.45 -30.18 -1.91
N THR A 29 -26.17 -29.80 -0.67
CA THR A 29 -25.41 -28.61 -0.34
C THR A 29 -23.96 -28.92 -0.61
N MET A 30 -23.36 -28.12 -1.49
CA MET A 30 -21.94 -28.20 -1.77
C MET A 30 -21.16 -28.02 -0.45
N PRO A 31 -20.17 -28.88 -0.15
CA PRO A 31 -19.31 -28.70 1.01
C PRO A 31 -18.56 -27.36 0.97
N ASP A 32 -18.44 -26.71 2.12
CA ASP A 32 -17.78 -25.41 2.29
C ASP A 32 -16.34 -25.43 1.76
N ASP A 33 -15.59 -26.51 1.97
CA ASP A 33 -14.22 -26.64 1.47
C ASP A 33 -14.15 -26.56 -0.07
N LEU A 34 -15.10 -27.19 -0.77
CA LEU A 34 -15.16 -27.13 -2.23
C LEU A 34 -15.62 -25.73 -2.70
N MET A 35 -16.49 -25.07 -1.94
CA MET A 35 -16.86 -23.69 -2.22
C MET A 35 -15.65 -22.76 -2.04
N MET A 36 -14.88 -22.88 -0.95
CA MET A 36 -13.67 -22.09 -0.73
C MET A 36 -12.64 -22.30 -1.85
N GLU A 37 -12.48 -23.56 -2.26
CA GLU A 37 -11.57 -23.93 -3.34
C GLU A 37 -11.95 -23.29 -4.68
N ILE A 38 -13.25 -23.18 -4.98
CA ILE A 38 -13.74 -22.50 -6.18
C ILE A 38 -13.59 -20.98 -6.02
N LEU A 39 -14.14 -20.41 -4.94
CA LEU A 39 -14.22 -18.95 -4.76
C LEU A 39 -12.86 -18.29 -4.61
N SER A 40 -11.87 -18.97 -4.05
CA SER A 40 -10.50 -18.45 -3.94
C SER A 40 -9.81 -18.23 -5.30
N ARG A 41 -10.40 -18.68 -6.41
CA ARG A 41 -9.92 -18.44 -7.79
C ARG A 41 -10.77 -17.40 -8.54
N ILE A 42 -11.82 -16.89 -7.92
CA ILE A 42 -12.75 -15.94 -8.54
C ILE A 42 -12.27 -14.50 -8.30
N PRO A 43 -12.38 -13.59 -9.29
CA PRO A 43 -12.02 -12.18 -9.09
C PRO A 43 -12.84 -11.51 -7.97
N VAL A 44 -12.20 -10.59 -7.23
CA VAL A 44 -12.84 -9.88 -6.10
C VAL A 44 -14.14 -9.19 -6.50
N LYS A 45 -14.18 -8.56 -7.69
CA LYS A 45 -15.38 -7.88 -8.23
C LYS A 45 -16.59 -8.83 -8.32
N ALA A 46 -16.39 -10.09 -8.66
CA ALA A 46 -17.46 -11.09 -8.74
C ALA A 46 -17.87 -11.61 -7.34
N LEU A 47 -16.89 -11.89 -6.47
CA LEU A 47 -17.15 -12.29 -5.08
C LEU A 47 -17.95 -11.22 -4.33
N MET A 48 -17.63 -9.94 -4.55
CA MET A 48 -18.35 -8.81 -3.98
C MET A 48 -19.81 -8.75 -4.45
N ARG A 49 -20.13 -9.20 -5.67
CA ARG A 49 -21.51 -9.34 -6.17
C ARG A 49 -22.24 -10.52 -5.52
N PHE A 50 -21.55 -11.62 -5.21
CA PHE A 50 -22.15 -12.79 -4.56
C PHE A 50 -22.67 -12.50 -3.15
N ARG A 51 -22.13 -11.47 -2.49
CA ARG A 51 -22.65 -10.98 -1.20
C ARG A 51 -24.15 -10.63 -1.26
N CYS A 52 -24.67 -10.24 -2.42
CA CYS A 52 -26.09 -9.89 -2.60
C CYS A 52 -27.01 -11.11 -2.71
N VAL A 53 -26.47 -12.34 -2.81
CA VAL A 53 -27.27 -13.56 -3.00
C VAL A 53 -27.95 -13.99 -1.71
N SER A 54 -27.23 -13.97 -0.58
CA SER A 54 -27.77 -14.35 0.73
C SER A 54 -26.87 -13.88 1.87
N LYS A 55 -27.37 -13.96 3.11
CA LYS A 55 -26.57 -13.73 4.32
C LYS A 55 -25.36 -14.67 4.42
N TYR A 56 -25.53 -15.95 4.04
CA TYR A 56 -24.45 -16.94 4.03
C TYR A 56 -23.34 -16.53 3.06
N TRP A 57 -23.69 -16.16 1.83
CA TRP A 57 -22.72 -15.69 0.85
C TRP A 57 -22.01 -14.39 1.29
N ASN A 58 -22.74 -13.47 1.94
CA ASN A 58 -22.13 -12.26 2.49
C ASN A 58 -21.10 -12.54 3.60
N SER A 59 -21.34 -13.53 4.47
CA SER A 59 -20.35 -13.92 5.49
C SER A 59 -19.21 -14.76 4.91
N PHE A 60 -19.53 -15.70 4.02
CA PHE A 60 -18.58 -16.67 3.47
C PHE A 60 -17.49 -16.01 2.63
N VAL A 61 -17.82 -14.95 1.88
CA VAL A 61 -16.85 -14.16 1.09
C VAL A 61 -15.74 -13.54 1.96
N PHE A 62 -16.02 -13.26 3.23
CA PHE A 62 -15.06 -12.72 4.18
C PHE A 62 -14.60 -13.75 5.22
N ASP A 63 -14.86 -15.05 4.99
CA ASP A 63 -14.30 -16.09 5.84
C ASP A 63 -12.76 -15.99 5.85
N PRO A 64 -12.10 -15.96 7.02
CA PRO A 64 -10.65 -15.77 7.10
C PRO A 64 -9.84 -16.77 6.27
N ASN A 65 -10.30 -18.01 6.16
CA ASN A 65 -9.61 -19.03 5.36
C ASN A 65 -9.75 -18.74 3.87
N LEU A 66 -10.95 -18.33 3.43
CA LEU A 66 -11.16 -17.93 2.05
C LEU A 66 -10.33 -16.69 1.70
N VAL A 67 -10.31 -15.67 2.56
CA VAL A 67 -9.52 -14.44 2.37
C VAL A 67 -8.04 -14.77 2.22
N LYS A 68 -7.50 -15.58 3.12
CA LYS A 68 -6.09 -16.01 3.09
C LYS A 68 -5.76 -16.83 1.85
N LEU A 69 -6.61 -17.80 1.51
CA LEU A 69 -6.41 -18.65 0.34
C LEU A 69 -6.51 -17.86 -0.97
N HIS A 70 -7.46 -16.92 -1.06
CA HIS A 70 -7.61 -16.02 -2.20
C HIS A 70 -6.39 -15.12 -2.37
N LEU A 71 -5.89 -14.54 -1.28
CA LEU A 71 -4.67 -13.72 -1.30
C LEU A 71 -3.44 -14.53 -1.74
N GLN A 72 -3.27 -15.75 -1.24
CA GLN A 72 -2.17 -16.64 -1.65
C GLN A 72 -2.22 -17.04 -3.12
N ARG A 73 -3.42 -17.13 -3.70
CA ARG A 73 -3.67 -17.48 -5.11
C ARG A 73 -3.68 -16.29 -6.04
N SER A 74 -3.61 -15.08 -5.49
CA SER A 74 -3.68 -13.88 -6.32
C SER A 74 -2.47 -13.83 -7.27
N PRO A 75 -2.68 -13.44 -8.55
CA PRO A 75 -1.62 -13.38 -9.54
C PRO A 75 -0.47 -12.49 -9.05
N ARG A 76 0.77 -12.87 -9.37
CA ARG A 76 1.96 -12.06 -9.08
C ARG A 76 2.16 -10.90 -10.04
N ASP A 77 1.45 -10.90 -11.18
CA ASP A 77 1.30 -9.71 -12.04
C ASP A 77 0.41 -8.69 -11.33
N ASN A 78 1.00 -8.06 -10.33
CA ASN A 78 0.35 -7.08 -9.50
C ASN A 78 0.25 -5.78 -10.30
N PRO A 79 -0.94 -5.16 -10.41
CA PRO A 79 -1.00 -3.78 -10.81
C PRO A 79 -0.11 -2.90 -9.93
N ILE A 80 0.35 -1.82 -10.54
CA ILE A 80 0.92 -0.70 -9.84
C ILE A 80 -0.23 0.21 -9.43
N LEU A 81 -0.26 0.53 -8.14
CA LEU A 81 -1.00 1.69 -7.66
C LEU A 81 -0.14 2.93 -7.81
N TYR A 82 -0.73 3.98 -8.38
CA TYR A 82 -0.08 5.28 -8.47
C TYR A 82 -1.05 6.42 -8.18
N THR A 83 -0.51 7.50 -7.66
CA THR A 83 -1.23 8.76 -7.44
C THR A 83 -0.95 9.72 -8.60
N LEU A 84 -1.96 10.39 -9.12
CA LEU A 84 -1.80 11.59 -9.96
C LEU A 84 -2.16 12.81 -9.13
N SER A 85 -1.45 13.93 -9.27
CA SER A 85 -1.69 15.17 -8.52
C SER A 85 -1.85 16.33 -9.49
N GLU A 86 -3.07 16.86 -9.64
CA GLU A 86 -3.30 17.98 -10.55
C GLU A 86 -3.03 19.33 -9.86
N TYR A 87 -2.07 20.11 -10.35
CA TYR A 87 -1.90 21.51 -9.93
C TYR A 87 -3.04 22.35 -10.51
N ARG A 88 -3.80 23.04 -9.64
CA ARG A 88 -4.79 24.04 -10.06
C ARG A 88 -4.28 25.43 -9.67
N GLU A 89 -3.99 26.25 -10.68
CA GLU A 89 -3.61 27.64 -10.46
C GLU A 89 -4.87 28.46 -10.10
N TYR A 90 -5.00 28.86 -8.83
CA TYR A 90 -6.12 29.68 -8.34
C TYR A 90 -5.65 31.11 -7.97
N GLY A 91 -5.44 31.96 -8.97
CA GLY A 91 -5.24 33.41 -8.74
C GLY A 91 -4.06 33.80 -7.84
N GLU A 92 -4.11 35.00 -7.23
CA GLU A 92 -3.01 35.65 -6.48
C GLU A 92 -2.63 34.98 -5.14
N TYR A 93 -3.27 33.88 -4.76
CA TYR A 93 -2.92 33.10 -3.57
C TYR A 93 -2.73 31.64 -3.99
N ASP A 94 -1.49 31.16 -3.87
CA ASP A 94 -1.12 29.76 -4.12
C ASP A 94 -1.77 28.85 -3.06
N GLU A 95 -3.05 28.53 -3.22
CA GLU A 95 -3.70 27.43 -2.47
C GLU A 95 -3.48 26.11 -3.23
N TYR A 96 -2.63 25.26 -2.65
CA TYR A 96 -2.28 23.93 -3.12
C TYR A 96 -3.44 22.96 -2.86
N ASP A 97 -4.30 22.74 -3.85
CA ASP A 97 -5.28 21.65 -3.81
C ASP A 97 -4.77 20.50 -4.68
N ASP A 98 -3.88 19.66 -4.12
CA ASP A 98 -3.35 18.48 -4.78
C ASP A 98 -4.47 17.43 -4.89
N ALA A 99 -5.24 17.48 -5.97
CA ALA A 99 -6.23 16.46 -6.26
C ALA A 99 -5.51 15.12 -6.56
N HIS A 100 -5.45 14.26 -5.56
CA HIS A 100 -4.88 12.91 -5.68
C HIS A 100 -5.90 11.94 -6.29
N SER A 101 -5.56 11.28 -7.39
CA SER A 101 -6.33 10.14 -7.90
C SER A 101 -5.50 8.86 -7.85
N LEU A 102 -6.05 7.79 -7.24
CA LEU A 102 -5.41 6.48 -7.26
C LEU A 102 -5.88 5.76 -8.50
N HIS A 103 -4.90 5.49 -9.35
CA HIS A 103 -5.10 4.68 -10.53
C HIS A 103 -4.42 3.33 -10.35
N ARG A 104 -4.95 2.38 -11.10
CA ARG A 104 -4.49 1.01 -11.14
C ARG A 104 -4.15 0.68 -12.58
N SER A 105 -2.92 0.26 -12.84
CA SER A 105 -2.54 -0.29 -14.14
C SER A 105 -1.68 -1.53 -13.97
N SER A 106 -1.78 -2.50 -14.87
CA SER A 106 -0.87 -3.66 -14.82
C SER A 106 0.55 -3.22 -15.18
N THR A 107 1.56 -3.82 -14.55
CA THR A 107 2.97 -3.61 -14.92
C THR A 107 3.18 -3.84 -16.42
N GLN A 108 2.60 -4.90 -16.97
CA GLN A 108 2.67 -5.22 -18.40
C GLN A 108 2.01 -4.16 -19.29
N SER A 109 0.86 -3.62 -18.88
CA SER A 109 0.18 -2.53 -19.60
C SER A 109 1.01 -1.25 -19.58
N LEU A 110 1.63 -0.93 -18.44
CA LEU A 110 2.55 0.21 -18.32
C LEU A 110 3.82 0.00 -19.17
N LEU A 111 4.35 -1.22 -19.21
CA LEU A 111 5.51 -1.57 -20.03
C LEU A 111 5.21 -1.54 -21.52
N GLN A 112 4.01 -1.95 -21.95
CA GLN A 112 3.61 -1.97 -23.36
C GLN A 112 3.12 -0.60 -23.85
N ASN A 113 2.43 0.15 -23.00
CA ASN A 113 1.91 1.47 -23.28
C ASN A 113 2.00 2.37 -22.03
N PRO A 114 3.14 3.03 -21.81
CA PRO A 114 3.34 3.97 -20.72
C PRO A 114 2.29 5.10 -20.66
N LEU A 115 1.66 5.43 -21.80
CA LEU A 115 0.61 6.46 -21.91
C LEU A 115 -0.77 5.98 -21.45
N SER A 116 -0.95 4.68 -21.19
CA SER A 116 -2.18 4.16 -20.58
C SER A 116 -2.48 4.78 -19.21
N VAL A 117 -1.47 5.36 -18.57
CA VAL A 117 -1.56 6.10 -17.30
C VAL A 117 -2.57 7.25 -17.34
N VAL A 118 -2.79 7.83 -18.52
CA VAL A 118 -3.52 9.10 -18.73
C VAL A 118 -4.86 8.91 -19.48
N GLY A 119 -5.24 7.66 -19.79
CA GLY A 119 -6.44 7.35 -20.56
C GLY A 119 -7.75 7.56 -19.78
N ASN A 120 -8.52 8.56 -20.23
CA ASN A 120 -9.95 8.84 -20.00
C ASN A 120 -10.50 8.73 -18.56
N HIS A 121 -10.96 9.88 -18.05
CA HIS A 121 -11.76 10.10 -16.82
C HIS A 121 -13.12 9.35 -16.76
N GLU A 122 -13.31 8.31 -17.57
CA GLU A 122 -14.49 7.43 -17.61
C GLU A 122 -14.14 5.98 -17.27
N ASP A 123 -12.99 5.73 -16.63
CA ASP A 123 -12.66 4.39 -16.17
C ASP A 123 -13.57 4.02 -14.99
N GLU A 124 -14.50 3.07 -15.19
CA GLU A 124 -15.37 2.53 -14.13
C GLU A 124 -14.59 1.99 -12.91
N ASP A 125 -13.28 1.76 -13.10
CA ASP A 125 -12.35 1.24 -12.12
C ASP A 125 -11.44 2.31 -11.47
N ALA A 126 -11.48 3.59 -11.89
CA ALA A 126 -10.83 4.68 -11.17
C ALA A 126 -11.55 4.90 -9.83
N VAL A 127 -10.81 4.77 -8.72
CA VAL A 127 -11.41 4.95 -7.39
C VAL A 127 -11.09 6.35 -6.89
N PRO A 128 -12.09 7.22 -6.65
CA PRO A 128 -11.84 8.55 -6.12
C PRO A 128 -11.12 8.43 -4.78
N VAL A 129 -9.95 9.03 -4.69
CA VAL A 129 -9.17 9.11 -3.45
C VAL A 129 -9.57 10.37 -2.70
N PHE A 130 -9.50 10.25 -1.38
CA PHE A 130 -9.65 11.35 -0.47
C PHE A 130 -8.54 12.39 -0.72
N VAL A 131 -8.91 13.56 -1.24
CA VAL A 131 -8.00 14.63 -1.69
C VAL A 131 -6.93 14.99 -0.64
N ASP A 132 -7.23 14.81 0.66
CA ASP A 132 -6.31 15.17 1.75
C ASP A 132 -5.45 14.00 2.30
N TYR A 133 -5.33 12.88 1.59
CA TYR A 133 -4.58 11.72 2.11
C TYR A 133 -3.41 11.30 1.21
N ASP A 134 -2.31 11.00 1.88
CA ASP A 134 -1.09 10.44 1.35
C ASP A 134 -1.06 8.90 1.53
N ILE A 135 -0.57 8.15 0.54
CA ILE A 135 -0.42 6.69 0.69
C ILE A 135 0.81 6.39 1.53
N VAL A 136 0.65 5.81 2.73
CA VAL A 136 1.78 5.37 3.57
C VAL A 136 2.43 4.12 2.98
N GLY A 137 1.61 3.17 2.54
CA GLY A 137 2.08 1.90 1.98
C GLY A 137 0.93 0.97 1.61
N VAL A 138 1.28 -0.14 0.95
CA VAL A 138 0.35 -1.17 0.48
C VAL A 138 0.80 -2.52 1.02
N CYS A 139 -0.12 -3.28 1.60
CA CYS A 139 0.16 -4.61 2.13
C CYS A 139 -1.06 -5.51 1.98
N ASN A 140 -0.89 -6.69 1.37
CA ASN A 140 -1.95 -7.70 1.22
C ASN A 140 -3.26 -7.16 0.59
N GLY A 141 -3.15 -6.14 -0.28
CA GLY A 141 -4.29 -5.47 -0.93
C GLY A 141 -4.99 -4.40 -0.09
N LEU A 142 -4.53 -4.16 1.14
CA LEU A 142 -4.88 -2.96 1.90
C LEU A 142 -3.93 -1.82 1.53
N VAL A 143 -4.50 -0.62 1.43
CA VAL A 143 -3.80 0.66 1.29
C VAL A 143 -3.92 1.40 2.61
N CYS A 144 -2.80 1.76 3.21
CA CYS A 144 -2.77 2.67 4.35
C CYS A 144 -2.65 4.10 3.86
N LEU A 145 -3.55 4.95 4.32
CA LEU A 145 -3.66 6.36 4.00
C LEU A 145 -3.36 7.19 5.25
N SER A 146 -2.58 8.25 5.13
CA SER A 146 -2.31 9.21 6.20
C SER A 146 -2.78 10.61 5.82
N ARG A 147 -3.34 11.32 6.78
CA ARG A 147 -3.65 12.74 6.67
C ARG A 147 -2.88 13.49 7.75
N ILE A 148 -2.18 14.54 7.36
CA ILE A 148 -1.51 15.46 8.27
C ILE A 148 -2.35 16.72 8.36
N HIS A 149 -2.77 17.10 9.56
CA HIS A 149 -3.42 18.38 9.78
C HIS A 149 -2.42 19.35 10.40
N THR A 150 -1.77 20.15 9.54
CA THR A 150 -0.68 21.06 9.93
C THR A 150 -1.08 22.08 10.99
N ASN A 151 -2.35 22.47 11.07
CA ASN A 151 -2.83 23.40 12.11
C ASN A 151 -3.01 22.74 13.49
N LEU A 152 -3.08 21.41 13.55
CA LEU A 152 -3.34 20.65 14.77
C LEU A 152 -2.10 19.86 15.24
N ASP A 153 -1.02 19.87 14.46
CA ASP A 153 0.17 19.04 14.72
C ASP A 153 -0.22 17.57 14.95
N GLU A 154 -1.10 17.03 14.10
CA GLU A 154 -1.65 15.68 14.27
C GLU A 154 -1.65 14.90 12.94
N ILE A 155 -1.41 13.58 13.08
CA ILE A 155 -1.53 12.59 12.01
C ILE A 155 -2.71 11.66 12.30
N TRP A 156 -3.53 11.40 11.28
CA TRP A 156 -4.51 10.32 11.28
C TRP A 156 -4.19 9.32 10.20
N VAL A 157 -4.48 8.05 10.46
CA VAL A 157 -4.40 7.00 9.45
C VAL A 157 -5.73 6.33 9.22
N ARG A 158 -5.94 5.86 8.00
CA ARG A 158 -7.12 5.07 7.59
C ARG A 158 -6.66 3.94 6.69
N PHE A 159 -7.31 2.80 6.79
CA PHE A 159 -7.08 1.67 5.91
C PHE A 159 -8.21 1.55 4.89
N TRP A 160 -7.83 1.20 3.68
CA TRP A 160 -8.77 1.10 2.58
C TRP A 160 -8.44 -0.11 1.71
N ASN A 161 -9.46 -0.85 1.29
CA ASN A 161 -9.32 -1.89 0.29
C ASN A 161 -10.00 -1.43 -1.01
N PRO A 162 -9.22 -1.04 -2.03
CA PRO A 162 -9.75 -0.61 -3.32
C PRO A 162 -10.62 -1.68 -4.02
N ALA A 163 -10.27 -2.95 -3.89
CA ALA A 163 -10.96 -4.04 -4.57
C ALA A 163 -12.35 -4.32 -3.98
N THR A 164 -12.51 -4.15 -2.66
CA THR A 164 -13.81 -4.32 -1.97
C THR A 164 -14.55 -2.99 -1.79
N ARG A 165 -13.90 -1.85 -2.03
CA ARG A 165 -14.41 -0.49 -1.78
C ARG A 165 -14.81 -0.26 -0.32
N LEU A 166 -14.20 -1.00 0.61
CA LEU A 166 -14.40 -0.86 2.04
C LEU A 166 -13.27 -0.03 2.64
N SER A 167 -13.57 0.77 3.66
CA SER A 167 -12.58 1.55 4.42
C SER A 167 -12.84 1.44 5.92
N SER A 168 -11.77 1.64 6.69
CA SER A 168 -11.85 1.82 8.15
C SER A 168 -12.37 3.21 8.49
N ASN A 169 -12.71 3.41 9.77
CA ASN A 169 -12.75 4.74 10.36
C ASN A 169 -11.33 5.31 10.44
N GLU A 170 -11.19 6.61 10.68
CA GLU A 170 -9.89 7.18 11.05
C GLU A 170 -9.40 6.58 12.37
N SER A 171 -8.09 6.43 12.47
CA SER A 171 -7.42 6.13 13.72
C SER A 171 -7.64 7.26 14.74
N PRO A 172 -7.31 7.05 16.01
CA PRO A 172 -6.96 8.13 16.91
C PRO A 172 -5.85 9.02 16.31
N SER A 173 -5.82 10.29 16.69
CA SER A 173 -4.74 11.19 16.28
C SER A 173 -3.42 10.79 16.91
N CYS A 174 -2.32 11.01 16.18
CA CYS A 174 -0.97 10.97 16.70
C CYS A 174 -0.38 12.38 16.63
N TYR A 175 -0.07 12.96 17.79
CA TYR A 175 0.56 14.27 17.87
C TYR A 175 1.98 14.27 17.26
N ILE A 176 2.35 15.32 16.52
CA ILE A 176 3.62 15.49 15.83
C ILE A 176 4.10 16.95 15.91
N GLU A 177 5.03 17.23 16.83
CA GLU A 177 5.49 18.60 17.09
C GLU A 177 6.07 19.31 15.84
N CYS A 178 6.68 18.56 14.91
CA CYS A 178 7.39 19.13 13.77
C CYS A 178 6.66 19.01 12.42
N GLY A 179 5.35 18.70 12.42
CA GLY A 179 4.56 18.68 11.19
C GLY A 179 4.90 17.58 10.18
N CYS A 180 5.83 16.67 10.49
CA CYS A 180 6.27 15.59 9.61
C CYS A 180 6.51 14.27 10.36
N ALA A 181 6.34 13.16 9.66
CA ALA A 181 6.67 11.83 10.14
C ALA A 181 7.09 10.91 8.98
N ASN A 182 8.07 10.05 9.25
CA ASN A 182 8.42 8.97 8.34
C ASN A 182 7.57 7.75 8.72
N MET A 183 6.73 7.27 7.81
CA MET A 183 5.74 6.22 8.12
C MET A 183 5.93 4.99 7.25
N ALA A 184 5.56 3.82 7.77
CA ALA A 184 5.43 2.60 6.99
C ALA A 184 4.30 1.73 7.51
N PHE A 185 3.81 0.86 6.63
CA PHE A 185 2.64 0.03 6.87
C PHE A 185 2.93 -1.42 6.52
N GLY A 186 2.55 -2.35 7.41
CA GLY A 186 2.83 -3.77 7.22
C GLY A 186 1.86 -4.69 7.95
N HIS A 187 1.92 -5.96 7.58
CA HIS A 187 1.14 -7.04 8.20
C HIS A 187 1.95 -7.68 9.33
N ASP A 188 1.32 -7.78 10.50
CA ASP A 188 1.77 -8.59 11.62
C ASP A 188 1.18 -10.00 11.48
N ALA A 189 2.02 -10.96 11.05
CA ALA A 189 1.61 -12.34 10.90
C ALA A 189 1.30 -13.05 12.23
N SER A 190 1.80 -12.53 13.36
CA SER A 190 1.61 -13.14 14.68
C SER A 190 0.21 -12.88 15.24
N THR A 191 -0.33 -11.69 15.00
CA THR A 191 -1.68 -11.28 15.42
C THR A 191 -2.70 -11.30 14.29
N ASP A 192 -2.25 -11.58 13.06
CA ASP A 192 -3.01 -11.45 11.81
C ASP A 192 -3.70 -10.08 11.70
N THR A 193 -2.95 -9.03 12.03
CA THR A 193 -3.41 -7.64 11.92
C THR A 193 -2.42 -6.80 11.14
N TYR A 194 -2.71 -5.51 11.01
CA TYR A 194 -1.85 -4.59 10.32
C TYR A 194 -1.42 -3.47 11.25
N LYS A 195 -0.16 -3.05 11.12
CA LYS A 195 0.43 -1.98 11.92
C LYS A 195 0.95 -0.88 11.01
N VAL A 196 0.82 0.35 11.51
CA VAL A 196 1.50 1.52 11.00
C VAL A 196 2.55 1.91 12.02
N VAL A 197 3.77 2.15 11.56
CA VAL A 197 4.86 2.66 12.38
C VAL A 197 5.21 4.05 11.85
N ALA A 198 5.29 5.01 12.76
CA ALA A 198 5.66 6.39 12.49
C ALA A 198 6.90 6.74 13.31
N ALA A 199 7.97 7.12 12.63
CA ALA A 199 9.10 7.82 13.24
C ALA A 199 8.78 9.32 13.23
N VAL A 200 8.55 9.87 14.42
CA VAL A 200 8.12 11.26 14.62
C VAL A 200 9.24 12.05 15.28
N MET A 201 9.53 13.24 14.79
CA MET A 201 10.45 14.15 15.46
C MET A 201 9.72 14.78 16.66
N SER A 202 10.14 14.38 17.86
CA SER A 202 9.48 14.70 19.12
C SER A 202 10.08 15.90 19.85
N ASP A 203 11.24 16.39 19.39
CA ASP A 203 11.86 17.63 19.85
C ASP A 203 12.80 18.15 18.76
N ALA A 204 12.42 19.25 18.10
CA ALA A 204 13.22 19.88 17.04
C ALA A 204 14.59 20.38 17.53
N LYS A 205 14.72 20.73 18.80
CA LYS A 205 15.98 21.25 19.37
C LYS A 205 16.96 20.13 19.63
N CYS A 206 16.47 19.00 20.13
CA CYS A 206 17.29 17.85 20.47
C CYS A 206 17.43 16.83 19.33
N HIS A 207 16.74 17.05 18.20
CA HIS A 207 16.67 16.11 17.07
C HIS A 207 16.27 14.70 17.53
N LYS A 208 15.38 14.64 18.54
CA LYS A 208 14.93 13.37 19.09
C LYS A 208 13.84 12.80 18.20
N ILE A 209 14.01 11.53 17.80
CA ILE A 209 13.02 10.77 17.05
C ILE A 209 12.41 9.71 17.97
N GLU A 210 11.08 9.64 17.97
CA GLU A 210 10.29 8.63 18.68
C GLU A 210 9.64 7.70 17.65
N LEU A 211 9.61 6.41 17.96
CA LEU A 211 8.81 5.45 17.20
C LEU A 211 7.45 5.32 17.84
N ARG A 212 6.41 5.48 17.04
CA ARG A 212 5.02 5.27 17.45
C ARG A 212 4.37 4.25 16.56
N VAL A 213 3.59 3.36 17.16
CA VAL A 213 2.94 2.26 16.47
C VAL A 213 1.44 2.35 16.69
N TYR A 214 0.69 2.13 15.63
CA TYR A 214 -0.75 1.95 15.67
C TYR A 214 -1.10 0.62 15.02
N ASN A 215 -1.79 -0.23 15.75
CA ASN A 215 -2.41 -1.43 15.20
C ASN A 215 -3.84 -1.09 14.77
N LEU A 216 -4.29 -1.65 13.64
CA LEU A 216 -5.66 -1.46 13.14
C LEU A 216 -6.76 -1.77 14.17
N ALA A 217 -6.46 -2.60 15.17
CA ALA A 217 -7.40 -3.00 16.21
C ALA A 217 -7.35 -2.13 17.49
N ASP A 218 -6.39 -1.21 17.59
CA ASP A 218 -6.14 -0.45 18.81
C ASP A 218 -6.93 0.87 18.80
N ASP A 219 -7.09 1.46 19.98
CA ASP A 219 -7.78 2.73 20.22
C ASP A 219 -6.80 3.89 20.51
N CYS A 220 -5.50 3.65 20.42
CA CYS A 220 -4.46 4.65 20.60
C CYS A 220 -3.17 4.30 19.83
N TRP A 221 -2.35 5.33 19.62
CA TRP A 221 -0.94 5.15 19.27
C TRP A 221 -0.14 4.88 20.53
N ARG A 222 0.87 4.02 20.41
CA ARG A 222 1.79 3.71 21.50
C ARG A 222 3.23 3.93 21.10
N GLU A 223 4.04 4.33 22.05
CA GLU A 223 5.47 4.59 21.85
C GLU A 223 6.27 3.29 21.98
N ILE A 224 7.29 3.16 21.14
CA ILE A 224 8.34 2.16 21.27
C ILE A 224 9.59 2.88 21.80
N PRO A 225 10.23 2.38 22.87
CA PRO A 225 11.47 2.96 23.38
C PRO A 225 12.57 2.98 22.31
N THR A 226 13.23 4.13 22.13
CA THR A 226 14.30 4.37 21.14
C THR A 226 15.64 4.78 21.78
N SER A 227 15.90 4.32 23.01
CA SER A 227 17.02 4.80 23.84
C SER A 227 18.38 4.17 23.53
N ASP A 228 18.48 3.35 22.49
CA ASP A 228 19.72 2.65 22.16
C ASP A 228 20.71 3.59 21.45
N ALA A 229 22.00 3.41 21.71
CA ALA A 229 23.06 4.21 21.08
C ALA A 229 23.11 4.07 19.55
N ASP A 230 22.55 2.97 19.03
CA ASP A 230 22.51 2.66 17.60
C ASP A 230 21.18 3.09 16.93
N PHE A 231 20.32 3.83 17.64
CA PHE A 231 19.09 4.35 17.05
C PHE A 231 19.39 5.51 16.07
N PRO A 232 18.76 5.56 14.88
CA PRO A 232 19.06 6.59 13.90
C PRO A 232 18.75 8.01 14.37
N ALA A 233 19.61 8.94 13.96
CA ALA A 233 19.42 10.38 14.14
C ALA A 233 18.46 10.98 13.09
N GLU A 234 18.36 10.37 11.90
CA GLU A 234 17.49 10.83 10.81
C GLU A 234 17.00 9.66 9.94
N PHE A 235 15.78 9.76 9.42
CA PHE A 235 15.25 8.88 8.37
C PHE A 235 15.24 9.60 7.03
N ARG A 236 15.89 9.02 6.01
CA ARG A 236 16.12 9.67 4.70
C ARG A 236 14.95 9.52 3.72
N GLN A 237 14.01 8.63 4.02
CA GLN A 237 12.82 8.39 3.19
C GLN A 237 11.54 8.59 4.01
N THR A 238 10.59 9.34 3.48
CA THR A 238 9.31 9.61 4.19
C THR A 238 8.42 8.38 4.30
N LYS A 239 8.56 7.42 3.37
CA LYS A 239 7.76 6.20 3.32
C LYS A 239 8.67 4.99 3.42
N GLY A 240 8.48 4.16 4.42
CA GLY A 240 9.20 2.89 4.58
C GLY A 240 8.57 1.79 3.73
N VAL A 241 9.31 0.72 3.50
CA VAL A 241 8.86 -0.40 2.67
C VAL A 241 8.70 -1.67 3.47
N PHE A 242 7.61 -2.38 3.22
CA PHE A 242 7.32 -3.65 3.89
C PHE A 242 7.87 -4.84 3.12
N LEU A 243 8.66 -5.67 3.78
CA LEU A 243 9.15 -6.93 3.22
C LEU A 243 9.22 -8.00 4.31
N ASN A 244 8.58 -9.15 4.09
CA ASN A 244 8.69 -10.34 4.95
C ASN A 244 8.51 -10.08 6.45
N GLY A 245 7.53 -9.25 6.84
CA GLY A 245 7.25 -8.96 8.26
C GLY A 245 8.09 -7.83 8.85
N THR A 246 8.92 -7.16 8.06
CA THR A 246 9.72 -6.01 8.48
C THR A 246 9.35 -4.74 7.72
N LEU A 247 9.52 -3.59 8.37
CA LEU A 247 9.40 -2.26 7.77
C LEU A 247 10.79 -1.64 7.68
N ASN A 248 11.19 -1.22 6.49
CA ASN A 248 12.57 -0.89 6.18
C ASN A 248 12.69 0.54 5.67
N TRP A 249 13.70 1.26 6.17
CA TRP A 249 14.03 2.63 5.76
C TRP A 249 15.54 2.81 5.59
N VAL A 250 15.94 3.67 4.66
CA VAL A 250 17.26 4.29 4.76
C VAL A 250 17.26 5.26 5.94
N ALA A 251 18.21 5.09 6.84
CA ALA A 251 18.40 5.95 8.00
C ALA A 251 19.87 6.34 8.18
N ASP A 252 20.12 7.43 8.90
CA ASP A 252 21.44 7.96 9.24
C ASP A 252 21.66 7.84 10.75
N LEU A 253 22.72 7.15 11.17
CA LEU A 253 23.10 7.00 12.58
C LEU A 253 23.70 8.29 13.19
N GLY A 254 23.97 9.33 12.39
CA GLY A 254 24.48 10.60 12.90
C GLY A 254 25.95 10.58 13.33
N THR A 255 26.73 9.59 12.88
CA THR A 255 28.16 9.46 13.22
C THR A 255 29.06 10.42 12.42
N GLY A 256 28.49 11.15 11.45
CA GLY A 256 29.17 12.23 10.71
C GLY A 256 30.12 11.75 9.61
N ASN A 257 30.03 10.49 9.17
CA ASN A 257 30.78 9.95 8.04
C ASN A 257 29.87 9.15 7.10
N SER A 258 30.34 8.83 5.88
CA SER A 258 29.54 8.12 4.87
C SER A 258 29.11 6.70 5.28
N GLN A 259 29.73 6.09 6.29
CA GLN A 259 29.35 4.78 6.83
C GLN A 259 28.20 4.88 7.85
N SER A 260 27.64 6.08 8.06
CA SER A 260 26.51 6.30 8.96
C SER A 260 25.17 5.81 8.39
N PHE A 261 25.08 5.57 7.08
CA PHE A 261 23.85 5.13 6.45
C PHE A 261 23.61 3.64 6.61
N VAL A 262 22.38 3.32 7.02
CA VAL A 262 21.94 1.95 7.28
C VAL A 262 20.55 1.70 6.69
N ASP A 263 20.24 0.43 6.47
CA ASP A 263 18.87 -0.05 6.37
C ASP A 263 18.34 -0.29 7.80
N PHE A 264 17.50 0.63 8.28
CA PHE A 264 16.77 0.47 9.54
C PHE A 264 15.58 -0.45 9.30
N SER A 265 15.58 -1.61 9.94
CA SER A 265 14.56 -2.63 9.79
C SER A 265 13.80 -2.85 11.10
N PHE A 266 12.51 -2.55 11.11
CA PHE A 266 11.61 -2.77 12.24
C PHE A 266 10.83 -4.07 12.05
N ASP A 267 11.00 -5.03 12.96
CA ASP A 267 10.22 -6.26 13.02
C ASP A 267 8.81 -5.94 13.54
N VAL A 268 7.80 -6.15 12.68
CA VAL A 268 6.42 -5.76 12.98
C VAL A 268 5.81 -6.60 14.11
N ALA A 269 6.19 -7.88 14.21
CA ALA A 269 5.60 -8.81 15.17
C ALA A 269 6.23 -8.65 16.57
N ASN A 270 7.56 -8.58 16.61
CA ASN A 270 8.32 -8.46 17.86
C ASN A 270 8.47 -7.01 18.33
N GLU A 271 8.24 -6.05 17.44
CA GLU A 271 8.35 -4.61 17.71
C GLU A 271 9.73 -4.21 18.19
N THR A 272 10.72 -4.84 17.58
CA THR A 272 12.14 -4.58 17.76
C THR A 272 12.70 -4.08 16.44
N TYR A 273 13.90 -3.52 16.47
CA TYR A 273 14.57 -3.07 15.26
C TYR A 273 16.01 -3.52 15.21
N THR A 274 16.52 -3.61 13.99
CA THR A 274 17.92 -3.89 13.69
C THR A 274 18.37 -3.03 12.52
N CYS A 275 19.63 -2.59 12.56
CA CYS A 275 20.23 -1.82 11.47
C CYS A 275 21.14 -2.73 10.65
N PHE A 276 20.93 -2.79 9.34
CA PHE A 276 21.79 -3.50 8.40
C PHE A 276 22.67 -2.52 7.62
N LYS A 277 23.86 -2.97 7.23
CA LYS A 277 24.74 -2.18 6.37
C LYS A 277 24.17 -2.10 4.95
N LEU A 278 24.25 -0.90 4.39
CA LEU A 278 24.06 -0.67 2.95
C LEU A 278 25.31 -1.12 2.18
N PRO A 279 25.25 -1.25 0.83
CA PRO A 279 26.43 -1.54 0.03
C PRO A 279 27.57 -0.55 0.28
N ASP A 280 28.82 -1.03 0.29
CA ASP A 280 30.02 -0.23 0.63
C ASP A 280 30.21 1.03 -0.22
N ASP A 281 29.72 1.01 -1.47
CA ASP A 281 29.83 2.15 -2.36
C ASP A 281 28.92 3.31 -1.95
N VAL A 282 27.86 3.06 -1.15
CA VAL A 282 26.85 4.05 -0.79
C VAL A 282 27.43 5.10 0.15
N GLY A 283 27.50 6.34 -0.33
CA GLY A 283 28.02 7.48 0.40
C GLY A 283 27.06 8.66 0.42
N GLU A 284 27.59 9.88 0.38
CA GLU A 284 26.77 11.09 0.30
C GLU A 284 25.95 11.12 -0.99
N GLY A 285 24.63 11.16 -0.85
CA GLY A 285 23.73 11.16 -2.00
C GLY A 285 22.28 11.00 -1.58
N PHE A 286 21.40 10.86 -2.57
CA PHE A 286 20.00 10.52 -2.33
C PHE A 286 19.84 9.00 -2.44
N SER A 287 19.31 8.38 -1.39
CA SER A 287 19.10 6.94 -1.27
C SER A 287 17.63 6.66 -0.97
N GLU A 288 17.07 5.64 -1.60
CA GLU A 288 15.70 5.20 -1.34
C GLU A 288 15.59 3.68 -1.46
N LEU A 289 14.92 3.05 -0.49
CA LEU A 289 14.57 1.65 -0.53
C LEU A 289 13.26 1.41 -1.27
N GLY A 290 13.19 0.29 -1.98
CA GLY A 290 11.99 -0.22 -2.62
C GLY A 290 11.95 -1.75 -2.55
N VAL A 291 10.79 -2.34 -2.85
CA VAL A 291 10.66 -3.80 -3.00
C VAL A 291 10.38 -4.10 -4.45
N PHE A 292 11.24 -4.90 -5.08
CA PHE A 292 11.12 -5.27 -6.48
C PHE A 292 11.41 -6.75 -6.67
N GLY A 293 10.48 -7.47 -7.32
CA GLY A 293 10.61 -8.91 -7.51
C GLY A 293 10.72 -9.68 -6.19
N GLY A 294 10.12 -9.16 -5.11
CA GLY A 294 10.16 -9.76 -3.77
C GLY A 294 11.50 -9.59 -3.04
N CYS A 295 12.41 -8.76 -3.53
CA CYS A 295 13.68 -8.44 -2.87
C CYS A 295 13.70 -6.98 -2.43
N LEU A 296 14.44 -6.68 -1.36
CA LEU A 296 14.74 -5.31 -1.00
C LEU A 296 15.76 -4.75 -1.99
N CYS A 297 15.48 -3.59 -2.56
CA CYS A 297 16.36 -2.90 -3.49
C CYS A 297 16.65 -1.48 -3.00
N LEU A 298 17.82 -0.97 -3.35
CA LEU A 298 18.28 0.37 -3.01
C LEU A 298 18.59 1.12 -4.30
N SER A 299 17.88 2.21 -4.55
CA SER A 299 18.31 3.22 -5.52
C SER A 299 19.20 4.24 -4.81
N HIS A 300 20.32 4.59 -5.43
CA HIS A 300 21.22 5.62 -4.91
C HIS A 300 21.74 6.52 -6.04
N ILE A 301 21.89 7.81 -5.72
CA ILE A 301 22.39 8.84 -6.64
C ILE A 301 23.67 9.44 -6.07
N TYR A 302 24.81 9.13 -6.69
CA TYR A 302 26.12 9.67 -6.31
C TYR A 302 26.33 11.05 -6.91
N HIS A 303 26.29 12.11 -6.10
CA HIS A 303 26.56 13.50 -6.51
C HIS A 303 25.91 13.93 -7.84
N ARG A 304 24.79 13.29 -8.24
CA ARG A 304 24.10 13.48 -9.54
C ARG A 304 24.99 13.19 -10.76
N GLU A 305 25.92 12.26 -10.61
CA GLU A 305 26.77 11.72 -11.69
C GLU A 305 26.22 10.40 -12.22
N SER A 306 25.78 9.51 -11.33
CA SER A 306 25.19 8.24 -11.70
C SER A 306 24.01 7.86 -10.82
N PHE A 307 23.07 7.14 -11.43
CA PHE A 307 22.01 6.40 -10.76
C PHE A 307 22.44 4.94 -10.65
N VAL A 308 22.54 4.42 -9.42
CA VAL A 308 22.80 3.01 -9.16
C VAL A 308 21.61 2.34 -8.52
N PHE A 309 21.41 1.08 -8.85
CA PHE A 309 20.33 0.28 -8.32
C PHE A 309 20.85 -1.07 -7.86
N TRP A 310 20.72 -1.32 -6.56
CA TRP A 310 21.18 -2.53 -5.88
C TRP A 310 20.00 -3.41 -5.48
N GLN A 311 20.23 -4.70 -5.38
CA GLN A 311 19.27 -5.68 -4.87
C GLN A 311 19.92 -6.58 -3.82
N MET A 312 19.29 -6.70 -2.66
CA MET A 312 19.66 -7.63 -1.60
C MET A 312 19.04 -8.99 -1.91
N LYS A 313 19.87 -9.97 -2.30
CA LYS A 313 19.39 -11.32 -2.67
C LYS A 313 18.91 -12.12 -1.48
N GLU A 314 19.52 -11.91 -0.32
CA GLU A 314 19.19 -12.57 0.94
C GLU A 314 18.95 -11.49 2.00
N PHE A 315 17.70 -11.35 2.43
CA PHE A 315 17.32 -10.29 3.36
C PHE A 315 18.15 -10.33 4.65
N GLY A 316 18.68 -9.17 5.06
CA GLY A 316 19.55 -9.01 6.23
C GLY A 316 21.02 -9.44 6.04
N VAL A 317 21.38 -9.98 4.87
CA VAL A 317 22.76 -10.42 4.57
C VAL A 317 23.47 -9.37 3.72
N HIS A 318 24.42 -8.66 4.31
CA HIS A 318 25.18 -7.58 3.66
C HIS A 318 25.87 -8.04 2.37
N GLU A 319 26.53 -9.19 2.37
CA GLU A 319 27.26 -9.74 1.22
C GLU A 319 26.35 -10.13 0.05
N SER A 320 25.02 -10.15 0.27
CA SER A 320 24.04 -10.51 -0.75
C SER A 320 23.59 -9.31 -1.62
N TRP A 321 24.07 -8.10 -1.31
CA TRP A 321 23.85 -6.94 -2.16
C TRP A 321 24.52 -7.13 -3.52
N THR A 322 23.72 -7.00 -4.58
CA THR A 322 24.17 -7.16 -5.96
C THR A 322 23.77 -5.94 -6.78
N LEU A 323 24.72 -5.37 -7.53
CA LEU A 323 24.46 -4.25 -8.42
C LEU A 323 23.62 -4.73 -9.61
N LEU A 324 22.43 -4.18 -9.79
CA LEU A 324 21.57 -4.46 -10.93
C LEU A 324 21.88 -3.53 -12.10
N MET A 325 22.14 -2.25 -11.82
CA MET A 325 22.27 -1.20 -12.82
C MET A 325 23.11 -0.03 -12.30
N ASN A 326 23.89 0.59 -13.19
CA ASN A 326 24.63 1.83 -12.97
C ASN A 326 24.55 2.66 -14.26
N ILE A 327 23.78 3.75 -14.23
CA ILE A 327 23.53 4.63 -15.38
C ILE A 327 24.13 6.00 -15.09
N SER A 328 24.99 6.51 -15.97
CA SER A 328 25.41 7.91 -15.92
C SER A 328 24.22 8.83 -16.22
N TYR A 329 24.13 9.94 -15.48
CA TYR A 329 23.16 11.00 -15.73
C TYR A 329 23.26 11.60 -17.14
N ASP A 330 24.38 11.43 -17.83
CA ASP A 330 24.53 11.91 -19.20
C ASP A 330 23.65 11.12 -20.20
N TYR A 331 23.27 9.87 -19.89
CA TYR A 331 22.37 9.08 -20.73
C TYR A 331 20.90 9.45 -20.56
N PHE A 332 20.57 10.12 -19.47
CA PHE A 332 19.21 10.43 -19.09
C PHE A 332 18.65 11.65 -19.83
N GLU A 333 19.50 12.48 -20.44
CA GLU A 333 19.10 13.65 -21.25
C GLU A 333 18.14 14.65 -20.55
N PHE A 334 18.03 14.59 -19.21
CA PHE A 334 17.20 15.48 -18.40
C PHE A 334 18.04 16.28 -17.37
N PRO A 335 17.50 17.37 -16.80
CA PRO A 335 18.26 18.17 -15.84
C PRO A 335 18.74 17.36 -14.63
N ARG A 336 20.02 17.50 -14.28
CA ARG A 336 20.66 16.73 -13.18
C ARG A 336 20.02 16.93 -11.80
N TYR A 337 19.17 17.94 -11.62
CA TYR A 337 18.44 18.12 -10.35
C TYR A 337 17.27 17.16 -10.16
N LEU A 338 16.92 16.38 -11.18
CA LEU A 338 15.85 15.40 -11.12
C LEU A 338 16.34 14.08 -10.51
N ILE A 339 15.42 13.45 -9.76
CA ILE A 339 15.66 12.21 -9.03
C ILE A 339 14.92 11.10 -9.78
N PRO A 340 15.63 10.23 -10.53
CA PRO A 340 15.03 9.04 -11.13
C PRO A 340 14.53 8.09 -10.04
N ARG A 341 13.31 7.57 -10.21
CA ARG A 341 12.68 6.64 -9.27
C ARG A 341 12.28 5.35 -9.98
N PRO A 342 12.80 4.18 -9.57
CA PRO A 342 12.35 2.90 -10.11
C PRO A 342 10.87 2.67 -9.84
N LEU A 343 10.14 2.25 -10.87
CA LEU A 343 8.70 1.96 -10.81
C LEU A 343 8.39 0.49 -10.82
N CYS A 344 9.05 -0.24 -11.72
CA CYS A 344 8.90 -1.69 -11.81
C CYS A 344 10.18 -2.34 -12.34
N LEU A 345 10.34 -3.61 -11.99
CA LEU A 345 11.39 -4.49 -12.46
C LEU A 345 10.71 -5.65 -13.20
N SER A 346 11.00 -5.81 -14.49
CA SER A 346 10.46 -6.91 -15.30
C SER A 346 11.18 -8.23 -14.96
N GLU A 347 10.57 -9.37 -15.31
CA GLU A 347 11.22 -10.69 -15.16
C GLU A 347 12.55 -10.79 -15.91
N ASP A 348 12.64 -10.17 -17.10
CA ASP A 348 13.88 -10.08 -17.89
C ASP A 348 14.95 -9.14 -17.28
N GLY A 349 14.64 -8.50 -16.15
CA GLY A 349 15.53 -7.60 -15.42
C GLY A 349 15.59 -6.17 -15.95
N ASN A 350 14.64 -5.75 -16.79
CA ASN A 350 14.52 -4.35 -17.23
C ASN A 350 13.83 -3.51 -16.16
N ILE A 351 14.20 -2.23 -16.08
CA ILE A 351 13.66 -1.32 -15.08
C ILE A 351 12.95 -0.18 -15.80
N LEU A 352 11.71 0.07 -15.39
CA LEU A 352 11.02 1.31 -15.75
C LEU A 352 11.32 2.34 -14.67
N ILE A 353 11.86 3.49 -15.07
CA ILE A 353 12.25 4.58 -14.19
C ILE A 353 11.35 5.79 -14.50
N LEU A 354 10.78 6.40 -13.47
CA LEU A 354 10.11 7.68 -13.56
C LEU A 354 11.10 8.81 -13.34
N VAL A 355 10.98 9.85 -14.14
CA VAL A 355 11.73 11.08 -13.95
C VAL A 355 10.77 12.27 -14.03
N CYS A 356 10.71 13.04 -12.94
CA CYS A 356 9.78 14.17 -12.84
C CYS A 356 10.35 15.42 -13.53
N HIS A 357 9.76 15.92 -14.61
CA HIS A 357 10.03 17.27 -15.14
C HIS A 357 8.69 17.97 -15.45
N ALA A 358 8.71 19.29 -15.70
CA ALA A 358 7.55 20.08 -16.14
C ALA A 358 6.83 19.49 -17.38
N GLU A 359 7.51 18.59 -18.08
CA GLU A 359 6.98 17.64 -19.07
C GLU A 359 7.43 16.25 -18.58
N TYR A 360 6.53 15.48 -17.95
CA TYR A 360 6.90 14.24 -17.27
C TYR A 360 7.40 13.20 -18.28
N GLN A 361 8.54 12.56 -17.97
CA GLN A 361 9.13 11.51 -18.81
C GLN A 361 9.21 10.18 -18.05
N LEU A 362 8.69 9.12 -18.68
CA LEU A 362 9.03 7.76 -18.30
C LEU A 362 10.25 7.32 -19.09
N VAL A 363 11.21 6.72 -18.40
CA VAL A 363 12.48 6.28 -18.96
C VAL A 363 12.54 4.77 -18.81
N TRP A 364 12.51 4.06 -19.92
CA TRP A 364 12.69 2.62 -19.92
C TRP A 364 14.16 2.28 -20.12
N CYS A 365 14.76 1.62 -19.12
CA CYS A 365 16.16 1.23 -19.13
C CYS A 365 16.28 -0.29 -19.29
N ASN A 366 16.85 -0.73 -20.42
CA ASN A 366 17.19 -2.13 -20.64
C ASN A 366 18.52 -2.47 -19.94
N ARG A 367 18.53 -3.52 -19.13
CA ARG A 367 19.72 -3.93 -18.36
C ARG A 367 20.88 -4.43 -19.23
N ARG A 368 20.61 -5.00 -20.40
CA ARG A 368 21.62 -5.64 -21.27
C ARG A 368 22.36 -4.63 -22.14
N ASP A 369 21.62 -3.71 -22.74
CA ASP A 369 22.15 -2.81 -23.77
C ASP A 369 22.19 -1.34 -23.34
N LEU A 370 21.72 -1.01 -22.12
CA LEU A 370 21.53 0.36 -21.62
C LEU A 370 20.74 1.25 -22.60
N LEU A 371 19.90 0.64 -23.43
CA LEU A 371 19.00 1.37 -24.30
C LEU A 371 18.01 2.11 -23.41
N ILE A 372 17.96 3.42 -23.59
CA ILE A 372 17.04 4.31 -22.92
C ILE A 372 15.96 4.74 -23.92
N GLN A 373 14.70 4.54 -23.55
CA GLN A 373 13.55 5.03 -24.31
C GLN A 373 12.75 6.02 -23.46
N HIS A 374 12.45 7.18 -24.03
CA HIS A 374 11.69 8.25 -23.39
C HIS A 374 10.23 8.21 -23.83
N PHE A 375 9.32 8.38 -22.86
CA PHE A 375 7.89 8.52 -23.11
C PHE A 375 7.39 9.81 -22.45
N GLU A 376 6.85 10.73 -23.23
CA GLU A 376 6.26 11.98 -22.74
C GLU A 376 4.85 11.74 -22.23
N ILE A 377 4.58 12.09 -20.97
CA ILE A 377 3.25 12.03 -20.38
C ILE A 377 2.53 13.37 -20.70
N PRO A 378 1.29 13.35 -21.25
CA PRO A 378 0.52 14.55 -21.56
C PRO A 378 0.37 15.47 -20.33
N HIS A 379 0.42 16.80 -20.55
CA HIS A 379 0.43 17.96 -19.62
C HIS A 379 -0.33 17.87 -18.28
N LYS A 380 -0.07 16.85 -17.48
CA LYS A 380 -0.58 16.66 -16.13
C LYS A 380 0.58 16.42 -15.20
N TRP A 381 0.48 16.96 -14.00
CA TRP A 381 1.47 16.73 -12.97
C TRP A 381 1.24 15.32 -12.39
N VAL A 382 2.23 14.44 -12.50
CA VAL A 382 2.13 13.03 -12.13
C VAL A 382 3.16 12.69 -11.06
N SER A 383 2.79 12.83 -9.79
CA SER A 383 3.58 12.29 -8.68
C SER A 383 3.36 10.78 -8.55
N LEU A 384 4.03 10.00 -9.40
CA LEU A 384 3.82 8.56 -9.44
C LEU A 384 4.68 7.85 -8.40
N LYS A 385 4.09 7.59 -7.23
CA LYS A 385 4.58 6.61 -6.26
C LYS A 385 3.95 5.28 -6.59
N SER A 386 4.76 4.33 -7.06
CA SER A 386 4.31 2.97 -7.37
C SER A 386 4.34 2.09 -6.12
N SER A 387 3.33 1.25 -5.97
CA SER A 387 3.37 0.14 -5.04
C SER A 387 2.78 -1.08 -5.71
N ASP A 388 3.45 -2.22 -5.54
CA ASP A 388 2.90 -3.51 -5.93
C ASP A 388 1.58 -3.73 -5.18
N TYR A 389 0.50 -3.89 -5.93
CA TYR A 389 -0.83 -4.08 -5.36
C TYR A 389 -1.44 -5.39 -5.80
N VAL A 390 -2.01 -6.10 -4.85
CA VAL A 390 -2.75 -7.32 -5.09
C VAL A 390 -4.23 -7.09 -4.78
N GLN A 391 -5.15 -7.60 -5.61
CA GLN A 391 -6.57 -7.58 -5.22
C GLN A 391 -6.79 -8.59 -4.11
N SER A 392 -7.43 -8.17 -3.03
CA SER A 392 -7.73 -9.06 -1.92
C SER A 392 -9.12 -8.82 -1.34
N LEU A 393 -9.58 -9.79 -0.56
CA LEU A 393 -10.80 -9.69 0.25
C LEU A 393 -10.51 -9.22 1.68
N VAL A 394 -9.28 -8.79 1.97
CA VAL A 394 -8.87 -8.37 3.31
C VAL A 394 -9.73 -7.21 3.77
N LEU A 395 -10.27 -7.32 4.96
CA LEU A 395 -11.08 -6.26 5.55
C LEU A 395 -10.16 -5.19 6.15
N PRO A 396 -10.47 -3.90 5.93
CA PRO A 396 -9.71 -2.79 6.53
C PRO A 396 -10.12 -2.54 7.99
N TYR A 397 -10.84 -3.45 8.63
CA TYR A 397 -11.28 -3.35 10.02
C TYR A 397 -11.49 -4.76 10.57
N ARG A 398 -11.45 -4.90 11.89
CA ARG A 398 -11.83 -6.16 12.52
C ARG A 398 -13.34 -6.38 12.44
N THR A 399 -13.74 -7.60 12.08
CA THR A 399 -15.08 -8.10 12.33
C THR A 399 -15.23 -8.40 13.82
N PRO A 400 -16.33 -7.98 14.46
CA PRO A 400 -16.57 -8.20 15.88
C PRO A 400 -16.75 -9.68 16.25
#